data_AF-A0A256XEN7-F1
#
_entry.id   AF-A0A256XEN7-F1
#
_cell.length_a   1.000
_cell.length_b   1.000
_cell.length_c   1.000
_cell.angle_alpha   90.00
_cell.angle_beta   90.00
_cell.angle_gamma   90.00
#
_symmetry.space_group_name_H-M   'P 1'
#
loop_
_entity.id
_entity.type
_entity.pdbx_description
1 polymer ?
#
loop_
_entity_poly.entity_id
_entity_poly.type
_entity_poly.pdbx_seq_one_letter_code
_entity_poly.pdbx_strand_id
1 'polypeptide(L)'
;MSYLYREDSDIGEFELKREVKDPRTKWVMRIIKSIKKYYKKCPYYDVKTSICFIAYERRDNKCPRDGRYDGCPVLEQFLEKRYDEIKASGKSLPYDFRDLALV
;
A
#
# COMPACT_ATOMS: atom_id res chain seq x y z
N MET A 1 35.27 -35.02 9.61
CA MET A 1 33.82 -35.28 9.44
C MET A 1 33.14 -34.66 10.64
N SER A 2 32.25 -33.67 10.55
CA SER A 2 31.34 -33.24 9.49
C SER A 2 31.00 -31.75 9.66
N TYR A 3 30.91 -31.05 8.54
CA TYR A 3 30.35 -29.71 8.40
C TYR A 3 28.87 -29.68 8.79
N LEU A 4 28.41 -28.63 9.46
CA LEU A 4 27.06 -28.07 9.33
C LEU A 4 27.00 -26.67 9.97
N TYR A 5 27.16 -25.64 9.14
CA TYR A 5 26.66 -24.28 9.39
C TYR A 5 25.13 -24.34 9.46
N ARG A 6 24.51 -23.62 10.40
CA ARG A 6 23.07 -23.32 10.37
C ARG A 6 22.87 -21.82 10.57
N GLU A 7 22.64 -21.14 9.46
CA GLU A 7 22.30 -19.72 9.35
C GLU A 7 20.84 -19.51 9.75
N ASP A 8 20.59 -19.03 10.97
CA ASP A 8 19.26 -18.55 11.39
C ASP A 8 19.39 -17.26 12.24
N SER A 9 20.45 -16.49 12.00
CA SER A 9 20.63 -15.12 12.49
C SER A 9 20.51 -14.20 11.27
N ASP A 10 19.43 -13.40 11.21
CA ASP A 10 19.29 -12.11 10.47
C ASP A 10 17.90 -11.83 9.86
N ILE A 11 16.90 -12.73 9.98
CA ILE A 11 15.55 -12.44 9.43
C ILE A 11 14.71 -11.55 10.38
N GLY A 12 14.91 -11.68 11.70
CA GLY A 12 14.10 -10.97 12.71
C GLY A 12 14.47 -9.50 12.96
N GLU A 13 15.72 -9.10 12.71
CA GLU A 13 16.16 -7.72 12.96
C GLU A 13 15.78 -6.74 11.83
N PHE A 14 15.61 -7.26 10.61
CA PHE A 14 15.12 -6.49 9.46
C PHE A 14 13.64 -6.14 9.56
N GLU A 15 12.81 -7.04 10.10
CA GLU A 15 11.38 -6.78 10.35
C GLU A 15 11.17 -5.77 11.49
N LEU A 16 12.02 -5.79 12.52
CA LEU A 16 11.92 -4.88 13.68
C LEU A 16 12.39 -3.46 13.35
N LYS A 17 13.36 -3.26 12.44
CA LYS A 17 13.79 -1.92 12.00
C LYS A 17 12.76 -1.19 11.11
N ARG A 18 11.77 -1.90 10.53
CA ARG A 18 10.57 -1.26 9.92
C ARG A 18 9.67 -0.55 10.96
N GLU A 19 9.91 -0.74 12.26
CA GLU A 19 9.19 -0.03 13.32
C GLU A 19 9.58 1.45 13.46
N VAL A 20 10.69 1.88 12.83
CA VAL A 20 11.00 3.30 12.60
C VAL A 20 10.24 3.78 11.35
N LYS A 21 8.91 3.63 11.37
CA LYS A 21 8.05 3.84 10.20
C LYS A 21 8.19 5.25 9.62
N ASP A 22 8.68 5.32 8.39
CA ASP A 22 8.68 6.51 7.55
C ASP A 22 7.31 7.21 7.63
N PRO A 23 7.25 8.55 7.78
CA PRO A 23 5.99 9.29 7.79
C PRO A 23 5.10 8.97 6.57
N ARG A 24 5.70 8.63 5.43
CA ARG A 24 5.02 8.11 4.23
C ARG A 24 4.29 6.81 4.53
N THR A 25 4.99 5.78 5.00
CA THR A 25 4.38 4.47 5.29
C THR A 25 3.32 4.57 6.38
N LYS A 26 3.52 5.41 7.39
CA LYS A 26 2.49 5.70 8.41
C LYS A 26 1.23 6.30 7.77
N TRP A 27 1.40 7.25 6.86
CA TRP A 27 0.29 7.89 6.17
C TRP A 27 -0.43 6.91 5.24
N VAL A 28 0.29 6.14 4.43
CA VAL A 28 -0.27 5.10 3.54
C VAL A 28 -1.13 4.11 4.33
N MET A 29 -0.59 3.55 5.42
CA MET A 29 -1.32 2.61 6.27
C MET A 29 -2.56 3.25 6.92
N ARG A 30 -2.49 4.53 7.28
CA ARG A 30 -3.64 5.29 7.80
C ARG A 30 -4.73 5.41 6.73
N ILE A 31 -4.37 5.81 5.51
CA ILE A 31 -5.34 5.94 4.41
C ILE A 31 -5.96 4.59 4.09
N ILE A 32 -5.18 3.50 4.03
CA ILE A 32 -5.72 2.14 3.81
C ILE A 32 -6.74 1.77 4.89
N LYS A 33 -6.45 2.06 6.17
CA LYS A 33 -7.40 1.83 7.27
C LYS A 33 -8.67 2.66 7.12
N SER A 34 -8.54 3.92 6.69
CA SER A 34 -9.69 4.78 6.38
C SER A 34 -10.53 4.20 5.23
N ILE A 35 -9.93 3.76 4.13
CA ILE A 35 -10.65 3.12 3.02
C ILE A 35 -11.48 1.92 3.52
N LYS A 36 -10.87 1.04 4.32
CA LYS A 36 -11.55 -0.13 4.90
C LYS A 36 -12.77 0.23 5.76
N LYS A 37 -12.77 1.41 6.38
CA LYS A 37 -13.92 1.90 7.17
C LYS A 37 -15.13 2.22 6.28
N TYR A 38 -14.90 2.68 5.06
CA TYR A 38 -15.96 3.11 4.15
C TYR A 38 -16.35 2.06 3.12
N TYR A 39 -15.41 1.22 2.68
CA TYR A 39 -15.60 0.33 1.54
C TYR A 39 -15.21 -1.11 1.89
N LYS A 40 -16.15 -2.06 1.69
CA LYS A 40 -15.93 -3.50 1.89
C LYS A 40 -14.92 -4.11 0.90
N LYS A 41 -14.81 -3.53 -0.30
CA LYS A 41 -13.86 -3.91 -1.37
C LYS A 41 -13.18 -2.67 -1.92
N CYS A 42 -11.96 -2.84 -2.44
CA CYS A 42 -11.14 -1.74 -2.96
C CYS A 42 -11.95 -0.85 -3.92
N PRO A 43 -12.01 0.48 -3.70
CA PRO A 43 -12.76 1.39 -4.58
C PRO A 43 -12.20 1.43 -6.00
N TYR A 44 -10.95 0.99 -6.19
CA TYR A 44 -10.28 0.90 -7.47
C TYR A 44 -10.40 -0.48 -8.13
N TYR A 45 -11.24 -1.38 -7.60
CA TYR A 45 -11.47 -2.70 -8.17
C TYR A 45 -12.85 -2.78 -8.82
N ASP A 46 -12.90 -3.16 -10.09
CA ASP A 46 -14.15 -3.49 -10.75
C ASP A 46 -14.47 -4.98 -10.55
N VAL A 47 -15.58 -5.24 -9.84
CA VAL A 47 -16.06 -6.60 -9.57
C VAL A 47 -16.55 -7.30 -10.84
N LYS A 48 -17.05 -6.55 -11.84
CA LYS A 48 -17.62 -7.13 -13.06
C LYS A 48 -16.52 -7.64 -14.00
N THR A 49 -15.45 -6.87 -14.15
CA THR A 49 -14.36 -7.17 -15.10
C THR A 49 -13.11 -7.73 -14.41
N SER A 50 -13.08 -7.74 -13.07
CA SER A 50 -11.91 -8.09 -12.26
C SER A 50 -10.67 -7.22 -12.51
N ILE A 51 -10.89 -5.99 -12.99
CA ILE A 51 -9.85 -5.02 -13.35
C ILE A 51 -9.48 -4.15 -12.15
N CYS A 52 -8.21 -3.79 -12.05
CA CYS A 52 -7.71 -2.79 -11.10
C CYS A 52 -7.45 -1.46 -11.81
N PHE A 53 -8.20 -0.42 -11.45
CA PHE A 53 -8.09 0.91 -12.08
C PHE A 53 -6.74 1.61 -11.81
N ILE A 54 -6.07 1.27 -10.71
CA ILE A 54 -4.72 1.78 -10.41
C ILE A 54 -3.66 1.06 -11.25
N ALA A 55 -3.88 -0.22 -11.58
CA ALA A 55 -2.92 -1.03 -12.31
C ALA A 55 -3.06 -0.92 -13.83
N TYR A 56 -3.68 0.14 -14.36
CA TYR A 56 -3.96 0.30 -15.78
C TYR A 56 -2.70 0.27 -16.68
N GLU A 57 -1.54 0.55 -16.08
CA GLU A 57 -0.23 0.48 -16.74
C GLU A 57 0.32 -0.96 -16.86
N ARG A 58 -0.25 -1.94 -16.16
CA ARG A 58 0.17 -3.35 -16.25
C ARG A 58 -0.53 -4.03 -17.41
N ARG A 59 0.20 -4.78 -18.24
CA ARG A 59 -0.31 -5.47 -19.45
C ARG A 59 -1.65 -6.20 -19.27
N ASP A 60 -1.89 -6.80 -18.12
CA ASP A 60 -3.08 -7.63 -17.90
C ASP A 60 -4.22 -6.92 -17.17
N ASN A 61 -4.01 -5.71 -16.62
CA ASN A 61 -4.99 -4.90 -15.86
C ASN A 61 -5.76 -5.61 -14.72
N LYS A 62 -5.48 -6.89 -14.47
CA LYS A 62 -6.16 -7.73 -13.48
C LYS A 62 -5.70 -7.39 -12.08
N CYS A 63 -6.65 -7.36 -11.15
CA CYS A 63 -6.32 -7.16 -9.76
C CYS A 63 -5.67 -8.43 -9.18
N PRO A 64 -4.46 -8.36 -8.60
CA PRO A 64 -3.80 -9.53 -8.01
C PRO A 64 -4.47 -10.02 -6.72
N ARG A 65 -5.43 -9.28 -6.19
CA ARG A 65 -6.04 -9.48 -4.87
C ARG A 65 -7.57 -9.49 -4.89
N ASP A 66 -8.20 -9.49 -6.07
CA ASP A 66 -9.65 -9.50 -6.24
C ASP A 66 -10.38 -8.44 -5.39
N GLY A 67 -9.80 -7.24 -5.31
CA GLY A 67 -10.33 -6.12 -4.52
C GLY A 67 -10.06 -6.18 -3.02
N ARG A 68 -9.23 -7.11 -2.52
CA ARG A 68 -8.74 -7.10 -1.13
C ARG A 68 -7.63 -6.06 -0.95
N TYR A 69 -7.58 -5.50 0.26
CA TYR A 69 -6.63 -4.45 0.64
C TYR A 69 -5.33 -4.97 1.23
N ASP A 70 -5.38 -6.11 1.94
CA ASP A 70 -4.24 -6.60 2.72
C ASP A 70 -3.12 -7.09 1.81
N GLY A 71 -1.96 -6.43 1.91
CA GLY A 71 -0.77 -6.72 1.10
C GLY A 71 -1.01 -6.51 -0.39
N CYS A 72 -1.69 -5.43 -0.77
CA CYS A 72 -1.85 -5.01 -2.15
C CYS A 72 -0.73 -4.03 -2.53
N PRO A 73 0.36 -4.49 -3.18
CA PRO A 73 1.51 -3.64 -3.50
C PRO A 73 1.15 -2.51 -4.47
N VAL A 74 0.14 -2.70 -5.32
CA VAL A 74 -0.34 -1.69 -6.26
C VAL A 74 -0.95 -0.50 -5.52
N LEU A 75 -1.78 -0.77 -4.51
CA LEU A 75 -2.44 0.29 -3.75
C LEU A 75 -1.44 1.06 -2.90
N GLU A 76 -0.50 0.35 -2.26
CA GLU A 76 0.55 0.97 -1.45
C GLU A 76 1.42 1.90 -2.31
N GLN A 77 1.95 1.43 -3.45
CA GLN A 77 2.75 2.23 -4.36
C GLN A 77 2.00 3.47 -4.89
N PHE A 78 0.72 3.32 -5.20
CA PHE A 78 -0.13 4.43 -5.62
C PHE A 78 -0.27 5.50 -4.54
N LEU A 79 -0.51 5.08 -3.30
CA LEU A 79 -0.61 6.00 -2.17
C LEU A 79 0.75 6.65 -1.86
N GLU A 80 1.86 5.93 -1.98
CA GLU A 80 3.20 6.51 -1.83
C GLU A 80 3.49 7.60 -2.87
N LYS A 81 3.17 7.34 -4.14
CA LYS A 81 3.29 8.35 -5.20
C LYS A 81 2.41 9.56 -4.92
N ARG A 82 1.17 9.33 -4.47
CA ARG A 82 0.24 10.41 -4.12
C ARG A 82 0.73 11.23 -2.91
N TYR A 83 1.34 10.58 -1.92
CA TYR A 83 1.98 11.27 -0.79
C TYR A 83 3.08 12.23 -1.27
N ASP A 84 3.94 11.77 -2.18
CA ASP A 84 5.03 12.58 -2.73
C ASP A 84 4.49 13.75 -3.56
N GLU A 85 3.45 13.53 -4.38
CA GLU A 85 2.77 14.58 -5.13
C GLU A 85 2.16 15.66 -4.23
N ILE A 86 1.44 15.25 -3.17
CA ILE A 86 0.81 16.19 -2.22
C ILE A 86 1.89 16.99 -1.49
N LYS A 87 2.95 16.32 -1.03
CA LYS A 87 4.06 16.97 -0.33
C LYS A 87 4.82 17.94 -1.25
N ALA A 88 5.06 17.57 -2.50
CA ALA A 88 5.69 18.43 -3.49
C ALA A 88 4.82 19.65 -3.84
N SER A 89 3.50 19.50 -3.84
CA SER A 89 2.56 20.61 -4.05
C SER A 89 2.46 21.59 -2.86
N GLY A 90 3.08 21.26 -1.72
CA GLY A 90 3.02 22.08 -0.49
C GLY A 90 1.65 22.07 0.22
N LYS A 91 0.72 21.20 -0.20
CA LYS A 91 -0.58 21.02 0.45
C LYS A 91 -0.48 20.14 1.70
N SER A 92 -1.42 20.31 2.62
CA SER A 92 -1.51 19.45 3.80
C SER A 92 -1.88 18.02 3.42
N LEU A 93 -1.24 17.06 4.09
CA LEU A 93 -1.55 15.65 3.89
C LEU A 93 -2.95 15.35 4.45
N PRO A 94 -3.86 14.81 3.63
CA PRO A 94 -5.20 14.48 4.09
C PRO A 94 -5.16 13.39 5.15
N TYR A 95 -6.10 13.44 6.09
CA TYR A 95 -6.17 12.47 7.18
C TYR A 95 -6.99 11.23 6.81
N ASP A 96 -8.00 11.42 5.97
CA ASP A 96 -8.93 10.39 5.54
C ASP A 96 -8.85 10.14 4.03
N PHE A 97 -9.28 8.96 3.58
CA PHE A 97 -9.39 8.64 2.16
C PHE A 97 -10.36 9.56 1.41
N ARG A 98 -11.46 9.98 2.05
CA ARG A 98 -12.40 10.90 1.39
C ARG A 98 -11.78 12.27 1.11
N ASP A 99 -10.85 12.67 1.96
CA ASP A 99 -10.15 13.94 1.83
C ASP A 99 -9.11 13.90 0.70
N LEU A 100 -8.66 12.71 0.26
CA LEU A 100 -7.75 12.59 -0.90
C LEU A 100 -8.37 13.17 -2.19
N ALA A 101 -9.69 13.18 -2.32
CA ALA A 101 -10.38 13.73 -3.49
C ALA A 101 -10.42 15.27 -3.47
N LEU A 102 -10.16 15.90 -2.33
CA LEU A 102 -10.23 17.36 -2.14
C LEU A 102 -8.85 18.05 -2.24
N VAL A 103 -7.77 17.27 -2.36
CA VAL A 103 -6.37 17.73 -2.43
C VAL A 103 -5.82 17.62 -3.83
#